data_AF-A0A350F274-F1
#
_entry.id   AF-A0A350F274-F1
#
_cell.length_a   1.000
_cell.length_b   1.000
_cell.length_c   1.000
_cell.angle_alpha   90.00
_cell.angle_beta   90.00
_cell.angle_gamma   90.00
#
_symmetry.space_group_name_H-M   'P 1'
#
loop_
_entity.id
_entity.type
_entity.pdbx_description
1 polymer ?
#
loop_
_entity_poly.entity_id
_entity_poly.type
_entity_poly.pdbx_seq_one_letter_code
_entity_poly.pdbx_strand_id
1 'polypeptide(L)'
;MKPVSQSIFPAGRPRERAFTMVEIVLSLAVIAIAMVAIIGVLPLGLNVQTENREESIISQDAVIWMEAIRGGAQGMEYLPNFVQEVAIKQDLRNLDTFNLISTGSTVYSNIFNNAAELMGLLSLPKYVTEYPNPGPTNGVRIERYIYADVRALNGNMADQGVDADFAFKYRLFPELVPIQHMQTNELNTNIVNIPLRILSTNLYELRLTFRWPLVIGAGGDYRSQNSFQKSLTFRTLVSGTVLPFTNNSPYFFVNPRQFTYDYRPANQPTP
;
A
#
# COMPACT_ATOMS: atom_id res chain seq x y z
N MET A 1 -47.26 5.51 101.97
CA MET A 1 -47.57 5.73 100.54
C MET A 1 -46.28 6.07 99.81
N LYS A 2 -45.80 5.20 98.92
CA LYS A 2 -44.61 5.41 98.08
C LYS A 2 -45.10 5.56 96.63
N PRO A 3 -44.68 6.59 95.86
CA PRO A 3 -45.12 6.73 94.48
C PRO A 3 -44.35 5.76 93.58
N VAL A 4 -45.07 5.22 92.59
CA VAL A 4 -44.57 4.30 91.56
C VAL A 4 -43.78 5.09 90.52
N SER A 5 -42.53 4.70 90.29
CA SER A 5 -41.67 5.21 89.22
C SER A 5 -42.10 4.61 87.87
N GLN A 6 -42.66 5.44 86.98
CA GLN A 6 -42.98 5.05 85.60
C GLN A 6 -41.69 4.91 84.77
N SER A 7 -41.47 3.73 84.21
CA SER A 7 -40.39 3.45 83.26
C SER A 7 -40.70 4.09 81.90
N ILE A 8 -39.82 4.99 81.45
CA ILE A 8 -39.84 5.59 80.12
C ILE A 8 -39.38 4.53 79.10
N PHE A 9 -40.27 4.11 78.20
CA PHE A 9 -39.93 3.26 77.06
C PHE A 9 -39.15 4.08 76.02
N PRO A 10 -38.04 3.56 75.44
CA PRO A 10 -37.34 4.26 74.38
C PRO A 10 -38.18 4.27 73.09
N ALA A 11 -38.27 5.45 72.46
CA ALA A 11 -38.90 5.65 71.16
C ALA A 11 -38.27 4.71 70.12
N GLY A 12 -39.10 3.91 69.45
CA GLY A 12 -38.67 2.99 68.41
C GLY A 12 -37.94 3.73 67.29
N ARG A 13 -36.75 3.24 66.93
CA ARG A 13 -36.04 3.70 65.72
C ARG A 13 -36.93 3.47 64.50
N PRO A 14 -37.08 4.44 63.59
CA PRO A 14 -37.82 4.21 62.35
C PRO A 14 -37.18 3.03 61.61
N ARG A 15 -38.02 2.05 61.26
CA ARG A 15 -37.61 0.93 60.40
C ARG A 15 -37.35 1.50 59.01
N GLU A 16 -36.09 1.75 58.68
CA GLU A 16 -35.67 1.95 57.30
C GLU A 16 -36.12 0.72 56.50
N ARG A 17 -36.90 0.95 55.44
CA ARG A 17 -37.41 -0.12 54.58
C ARG A 17 -36.21 -0.75 53.85
N ALA A 18 -35.96 -2.03 54.11
CA ALA A 18 -35.06 -2.84 53.29
C ALA A 18 -35.68 -3.06 51.90
N PHE A 19 -34.83 -3.17 50.87
CA PHE A 19 -35.27 -3.41 49.49
C PHE A 19 -36.14 -4.68 49.39
N THR A 20 -37.21 -4.58 48.62
CA THR A 20 -38.08 -5.71 48.33
C THR A 20 -37.38 -6.70 47.40
N MET A 21 -37.71 -7.99 47.53
CA MET A 21 -37.15 -9.04 46.67
C MET A 21 -37.35 -8.74 45.17
N VAL A 22 -38.48 -8.12 44.81
CA VAL A 22 -38.79 -7.71 43.44
C VAL A 22 -37.86 -6.60 42.95
N GLU A 23 -37.57 -5.59 43.78
CA GLU A 23 -36.64 -4.51 43.41
C GLU A 23 -35.23 -5.04 43.16
N ILE A 24 -34.77 -6.00 43.97
CA ILE A 24 -33.46 -6.63 43.78
C ILE A 24 -33.43 -7.42 42.46
N VAL A 25 -34.47 -8.19 42.17
CA VAL A 25 -34.56 -8.98 40.92
C VAL A 25 -34.59 -8.07 39.69
N LEU A 26 -35.37 -6.98 39.73
CA LEU A 26 -35.42 -6.03 38.62
C LEU A 26 -34.06 -5.35 38.41
N SER A 27 -33.39 -4.97 39.50
CA SER A 27 -32.06 -4.36 39.44
C SER A 27 -31.01 -5.30 38.84
N LEU A 28 -31.01 -6.57 39.25
CA LEU A 28 -30.12 -7.59 38.68
C LEU A 28 -30.40 -7.85 37.21
N ALA A 29 -31.67 -7.87 36.79
CA ALA A 29 -32.04 -8.02 35.38
C ALA A 29 -31.52 -6.87 34.53
N VAL A 30 -31.64 -5.62 35.00
CA VAL A 30 -31.13 -4.43 34.28
C VAL A 30 -29.59 -4.45 34.20
N ILE A 31 -28.91 -4.79 35.29
CA ILE A 31 -27.44 -4.90 35.31
C ILE A 31 -26.96 -5.99 34.35
N ALA A 32 -27.63 -7.15 34.32
CA ALA A 32 -27.29 -8.24 33.41
C ALA A 32 -27.39 -7.81 31.94
N ILE A 33 -28.47 -7.10 31.56
CA ILE A 33 -28.64 -6.58 30.20
C ILE A 33 -27.54 -5.56 29.87
N ALA A 34 -27.22 -4.64 30.79
CA ALA A 34 -26.19 -3.64 30.58
C ALA A 34 -24.78 -4.24 30.41
N MET A 35 -24.44 -5.26 31.20
CA MET A 35 -23.15 -5.95 31.06
C MET A 35 -23.03 -6.66 29.71
N VAL A 36 -24.09 -7.34 29.26
CA VAL A 36 -24.11 -7.98 27.93
C VAL A 36 -23.93 -6.94 26.82
N ALA A 37 -24.57 -5.77 26.95
CA ALA A 37 -24.41 -4.70 25.98
C ALA A 37 -22.97 -4.17 25.92
N ILE A 38 -22.33 -3.89 27.07
CA ILE A 38 -20.95 -3.35 27.11
C ILE A 38 -19.93 -4.38 26.61
N ILE A 39 -20.04 -5.63 27.07
CA ILE A 39 -19.12 -6.71 26.65
C ILE A 39 -19.33 -7.02 25.17
N GLY A 40 -20.55 -6.92 24.65
CA GLY A 40 -20.86 -7.15 23.24
C GLY A 40 -20.24 -6.13 22.29
N VAL A 41 -20.15 -4.85 22.68
CA VAL A 41 -19.62 -3.77 21.83
C VAL A 41 -18.10 -3.58 21.93
N LEU A 42 -17.47 -4.06 23.01
CA LEU A 42 -16.02 -3.90 23.23
C LEU A 42 -15.16 -4.53 22.12
N PRO A 43 -15.42 -5.77 21.64
CA PRO A 43 -14.68 -6.35 20.52
C PRO A 43 -14.78 -5.51 19.24
N LEU A 44 -15.95 -4.93 18.97
CA LEU A 44 -16.16 -4.07 17.81
C LEU A 44 -15.32 -2.79 17.91
N GLY A 45 -15.31 -2.15 19.08
CA GLY A 45 -14.52 -0.95 19.34
C GLY A 45 -13.00 -1.18 19.21
N LEU A 46 -12.50 -2.33 19.69
CA LEU A 46 -11.08 -2.70 19.55
C LEU A 46 -10.69 -2.96 18.10
N ASN A 47 -11.56 -3.63 17.34
CA ASN A 47 -11.34 -3.84 15.91
C ASN A 47 -11.23 -2.49 15.21
N VAL A 48 -12.21 -1.59 15.38
CA VAL A 48 -12.22 -0.24 14.77
C VAL A 48 -10.94 0.55 15.10
N GLN A 49 -10.47 0.51 16.35
CA GLN A 49 -9.22 1.16 16.73
C GLN A 49 -8.01 0.57 16.01
N THR A 50 -7.97 -0.75 15.86
CA THR A 50 -6.92 -1.45 15.12
C THR A 50 -6.96 -1.07 13.64
N GLU A 51 -8.13 -1.05 13.01
CA GLU A 51 -8.26 -0.70 11.59
C GLU A 51 -7.85 0.76 11.34
N ASN A 52 -8.30 1.69 12.19
CA ASN A 52 -7.93 3.10 12.09
C ASN A 52 -6.42 3.29 12.27
N ARG A 53 -5.79 2.52 13.16
CA ARG A 53 -4.33 2.55 13.34
C ARG A 53 -3.60 2.02 12.11
N GLU A 54 -4.02 0.86 11.58
CA GLU A 54 -3.44 0.27 10.37
C GLU A 54 -3.55 1.23 9.17
N GLU A 55 -4.72 1.82 8.95
CA GLU A 55 -4.94 2.78 7.86
C GLU A 55 -4.11 4.06 8.02
N SER A 56 -3.92 4.54 9.26
CA SER A 56 -3.05 5.68 9.53
C SER A 56 -1.59 5.37 9.21
N ILE A 57 -1.10 4.18 9.59
CA ILE A 57 0.25 3.72 9.26
C ILE A 57 0.44 3.66 7.73
N ILE A 58 -0.51 3.04 7.02
CA ILE A 58 -0.46 2.96 5.55
C ILE A 58 -0.46 4.35 4.91
N SER A 59 -1.27 5.28 5.42
CA SER A 59 -1.33 6.64 4.89
C SER A 59 -0.04 7.41 5.09
N GLN A 60 0.63 7.24 6.24
CA GLN A 60 1.92 7.87 6.52
C GLN A 60 3.04 7.27 5.65
N ASP A 61 3.09 5.94 5.56
CA ASP A 61 4.09 5.23 4.75
C ASP A 61 3.91 5.54 3.26
N ALA A 62 2.67 5.68 2.78
CA ALA A 62 2.37 6.01 1.39
C ALA A 62 3.01 7.32 0.94
N VAL A 63 3.05 8.35 1.81
CA VAL A 63 3.73 9.61 1.51
C VAL A 63 5.22 9.37 1.27
N ILE A 64 5.87 8.56 2.11
CA ILE A 64 7.29 8.26 1.99
C ILE A 64 7.56 7.51 0.68
N TRP A 65 6.81 6.45 0.38
CA TRP A 65 7.01 5.68 -0.85
C TRP A 65 6.74 6.50 -2.12
N MET A 66 5.73 7.38 -2.12
CA MET A 66 5.45 8.28 -3.25
C MET A 66 6.62 9.23 -3.50
N GLU A 67 7.16 9.86 -2.46
CA GLU A 67 8.31 10.75 -2.60
C GLU A 67 9.58 9.99 -2.98
N ALA A 68 9.78 8.77 -2.47
CA ALA A 68 10.92 7.92 -2.82
C ALA A 68 10.95 7.61 -4.32
N ILE A 69 9.80 7.23 -4.88
CA ILE A 69 9.66 6.88 -6.29
C ILE A 69 9.74 8.13 -7.17
N ARG A 70 9.11 9.24 -6.77
CA ARG A 70 9.16 10.51 -7.50
C ARG A 70 10.57 11.11 -7.53
N GLY A 71 11.31 11.01 -6.41
CA GLY A 71 12.63 11.60 -6.23
C GLY A 71 13.80 10.67 -6.57
N GLY A 72 13.55 9.44 -7.01
CA GLY A 72 14.60 8.47 -7.35
C GLY A 72 15.48 8.07 -6.15
N ALA A 73 14.88 7.84 -4.99
CA ALA A 73 15.53 7.41 -3.74
C ALA A 73 16.47 8.42 -3.05
N GLN A 74 16.60 9.65 -3.53
CA GLN A 74 17.54 10.61 -2.94
C GLN A 74 17.19 10.91 -1.48
N GLY A 75 18.11 10.60 -0.56
CA GLY A 75 17.94 10.82 0.88
C GLY A 75 17.15 9.75 1.63
N MET A 76 16.84 8.61 1.00
CA MET A 76 16.04 7.53 1.61
C MET A 76 16.78 6.19 1.67
N GLU A 77 18.08 6.23 1.98
CA GLU A 77 18.99 5.08 2.05
C GLU A 77 18.55 4.00 3.05
N TYR A 78 17.68 4.35 3.99
CA TYR A 78 17.17 3.44 5.02
C TYR A 78 16.02 2.53 4.53
N LEU A 79 15.33 2.87 3.43
CA LEU A 79 14.16 2.12 2.95
C LEU A 79 14.42 0.63 2.66
N PRO A 80 15.57 0.23 2.06
CA PRO A 80 15.97 -1.16 1.92
C PRO A 80 15.79 -2.01 3.19
N ASN A 81 16.04 -1.44 4.37
CA ASN A 81 15.95 -2.16 5.63
C ASN A 81 14.52 -2.56 6.01
N PHE A 82 13.51 -2.03 5.33
CA PHE A 82 12.09 -2.30 5.57
C PHE A 82 11.46 -3.18 4.50
N VAL A 83 12.18 -3.44 3.40
CA VAL A 83 11.71 -4.28 2.30
C VAL A 83 12.37 -5.64 2.41
N GLN A 84 11.53 -6.66 2.42
CA GLN A 84 12.02 -8.03 2.49
C GLN A 84 12.16 -8.69 1.13
N GLU A 85 11.16 -8.47 0.27
CA GLU A 85 11.09 -9.05 -1.06
C GLU A 85 10.58 -8.01 -2.04
N VAL A 86 11.13 -8.03 -3.26
CA VAL A 86 10.53 -7.43 -4.44
C VAL A 86 10.41 -8.49 -5.51
N ALA A 87 9.21 -8.67 -6.04
CA ALA A 87 8.96 -9.60 -7.13
C ALA A 87 8.46 -8.86 -8.37
N ILE A 88 8.99 -9.27 -9.51
CA ILE A 88 8.65 -8.73 -10.82
C ILE A 88 8.16 -9.90 -11.66
N LYS A 89 6.89 -9.85 -12.03
CA LYS A 89 6.30 -10.71 -13.06
C LYS A 89 6.18 -9.89 -14.33
N GLN A 90 6.54 -10.50 -15.46
CA GLN A 90 6.44 -9.85 -16.76
C GLN A 90 5.80 -10.78 -17.78
N ASP A 91 4.86 -10.24 -18.55
CA ASP A 91 4.27 -10.91 -19.70
C ASP A 91 4.73 -10.18 -20.97
N LEU A 92 5.30 -10.93 -21.90
CA LEU A 92 5.60 -10.45 -23.24
C LEU A 92 4.44 -10.85 -24.15
N ARG A 93 3.82 -9.87 -24.78
CA ARG A 93 2.68 -10.06 -25.69
C ARG A 93 3.00 -9.52 -27.06
N ASN A 94 2.49 -10.18 -28.10
CA ASN A 94 2.51 -9.65 -29.44
C ASN A 94 1.65 -8.37 -29.50
N LEU A 95 2.17 -7.28 -30.05
CA LEU A 95 1.48 -5.99 -30.04
C LEU A 95 0.22 -5.98 -30.92
N ASP A 96 0.21 -6.74 -32.02
CA ASP A 96 -0.89 -6.74 -32.99
C ASP A 96 -2.02 -7.69 -32.60
N THR A 97 -1.66 -8.87 -32.07
CA THR A 97 -2.61 -9.93 -31.73
C THR A 97 -2.90 -10.05 -30.24
N PHE A 98 -2.14 -9.36 -29.38
CA PHE A 98 -2.18 -9.45 -27.90
C PHE A 98 -1.96 -10.85 -27.32
N ASN A 99 -1.56 -11.82 -28.16
CA ASN A 99 -1.23 -13.17 -27.75
C ASN A 99 0.00 -13.17 -26.83
N LEU A 100 -0.06 -13.97 -25.77
CA LEU A 100 1.05 -14.18 -24.86
C LEU A 100 2.17 -14.95 -25.59
N ILE A 101 3.38 -14.39 -25.57
CA ILE A 101 4.59 -15.00 -26.14
C ILE A 101 5.35 -15.74 -25.04
N SER A 102 5.58 -15.06 -23.91
CA SER A 102 6.31 -15.63 -22.77
C SER A 102 5.97 -14.90 -21.48
N THR A 103 6.07 -15.61 -20.36
CA THR A 103 5.99 -15.04 -19.01
C THR A 103 7.32 -15.24 -18.31
N GLY A 104 7.81 -14.20 -17.63
CA GLY A 104 8.99 -14.23 -16.76
C GLY A 104 8.60 -13.85 -15.33
N SER A 105 9.33 -14.40 -14.36
CA SER A 105 9.20 -14.01 -12.96
C SER A 105 10.59 -13.94 -12.34
N THR A 106 10.91 -12.83 -11.69
CA THR A 106 12.16 -12.62 -10.95
C THR A 106 11.83 -12.15 -9.56
N VAL A 107 12.49 -12.71 -8.55
CA VAL A 107 12.31 -12.35 -7.14
C VAL A 107 13.66 -11.90 -6.59
N TYR A 108 13.65 -10.73 -5.94
CA TYR A 108 14.78 -10.13 -5.25
C TYR A 108 14.46 -10.19 -3.75
N SER A 109 15.24 -10.93 -2.98
CA SER A 109 15.04 -11.07 -1.53
C SER A 109 16.31 -10.75 -0.76
N ASN A 110 16.15 -10.15 0.43
CA ASN A 110 17.20 -9.91 1.43
C ASN A 110 18.46 -9.14 0.97
N ILE A 111 18.48 -8.54 -0.21
CA ILE A 111 19.67 -7.91 -0.80
C ILE A 111 19.25 -6.73 -1.67
N PHE A 112 19.09 -5.56 -1.07
CA PHE A 112 19.15 -4.29 -1.81
C PHE A 112 20.39 -3.56 -1.32
N ASN A 113 21.37 -3.38 -2.19
CA ASN A 113 22.65 -2.76 -1.81
C ASN A 113 22.52 -1.26 -1.58
N ASN A 114 21.47 -0.66 -2.14
CA ASN A 114 21.16 0.76 -2.04
C ASN A 114 19.67 0.99 -2.23
N ALA A 115 19.13 2.05 -1.66
CA ALA A 115 17.77 2.52 -1.94
C ALA A 115 17.55 2.84 -3.42
N ALA A 116 18.59 3.24 -4.16
CA ALA A 116 18.49 3.43 -5.60
C ALA A 116 18.15 2.13 -6.34
N GLU A 117 18.77 1.00 -5.98
CA GLU A 117 18.46 -0.30 -6.57
C GLU A 117 17.00 -0.69 -6.31
N LEU A 118 16.57 -0.59 -5.04
CA LEU A 118 15.19 -0.85 -4.64
C LEU A 118 14.20 0.03 -5.43
N MET A 119 14.40 1.35 -5.42
CA MET A 119 13.52 2.27 -6.15
C MET A 119 13.52 1.97 -7.63
N GLY A 120 14.69 1.73 -8.23
CA GLY A 120 14.82 1.40 -9.63
C GLY A 120 14.00 0.18 -10.08
N LEU A 121 13.82 -0.80 -9.19
CA LEU A 121 12.94 -1.95 -9.40
C LEU A 121 11.46 -1.58 -9.22
N LEU A 122 11.12 -0.74 -8.24
CA LEU A 122 9.73 -0.33 -7.99
C LEU A 122 9.19 0.67 -9.01
N SER A 123 10.06 1.46 -9.66
CA SER A 123 9.67 2.45 -10.69
C SER A 123 9.74 1.92 -12.12
N LEU A 124 9.83 0.60 -12.30
CA LEU A 124 9.66 -0.03 -13.59
C LEU A 124 8.30 0.34 -14.20
N PRO A 125 8.25 0.85 -15.45
CA PRO A 125 6.99 1.15 -16.12
C PRO A 125 6.15 -0.12 -16.31
N LYS A 126 4.84 -0.01 -16.03
CA LYS A 126 3.87 -1.10 -16.12
C LYS A 126 3.75 -1.63 -17.55
N TYR A 127 3.84 -0.73 -18.53
CA TYR A 127 3.75 -1.05 -19.94
C TYR A 127 4.93 -0.46 -20.68
N VAL A 128 5.62 -1.30 -21.46
CA VAL A 128 6.65 -0.88 -22.41
C VAL A 128 6.35 -1.53 -23.74
N THR A 129 6.47 -0.76 -24.82
CA THR A 129 6.38 -1.29 -26.18
C THR A 129 7.78 -1.25 -26.78
N GLU A 130 8.27 -2.41 -27.20
CA GLU A 130 9.56 -2.56 -27.86
C GLU A 130 9.33 -2.98 -29.32
N TYR A 131 10.10 -2.39 -30.22
CA TYR A 131 10.12 -2.77 -31.63
C TYR A 131 11.49 -3.38 -31.93
N PRO A 132 11.57 -4.62 -32.47
CA PRO A 132 12.84 -5.23 -32.84
C PRO A 132 13.60 -4.38 -33.87
N ASN A 133 14.92 -4.25 -33.71
CA ASN A 133 15.82 -3.63 -34.69
C ASN A 133 16.57 -4.71 -35.52
N PRO A 134 16.67 -4.66 -36.87
CA PRO A 134 16.11 -3.69 -37.82
C PRO A 134 14.88 -4.27 -38.54
N GLY A 135 13.69 -3.69 -38.37
CA GLY A 135 12.60 -3.91 -39.32
C GLY A 135 11.17 -3.84 -38.78
N PRO A 136 10.17 -3.87 -39.68
CA PRO A 136 8.75 -3.69 -39.40
C PRO A 136 8.11 -5.00 -38.90
N THR A 137 8.73 -5.65 -37.91
CA THR A 137 8.22 -6.87 -37.31
C THR A 137 7.32 -6.54 -36.13
N ASN A 138 6.24 -7.31 -35.96
CA ASN A 138 5.26 -7.20 -34.89
C ASN A 138 5.92 -6.76 -33.58
N GLY A 139 5.56 -5.58 -33.09
CA GLY A 139 6.09 -5.06 -31.83
C GLY A 139 5.79 -6.02 -30.67
N VAL A 140 6.53 -5.90 -29.58
CA VAL A 140 6.26 -6.63 -28.35
C VAL A 140 5.82 -5.64 -27.28
N ARG A 141 4.73 -5.95 -26.60
CA ARG A 141 4.28 -5.25 -25.42
C ARG A 141 4.70 -6.03 -24.18
N ILE A 142 5.48 -5.40 -23.33
CA ILE A 142 5.89 -5.92 -22.03
C ILE A 142 4.93 -5.36 -21.00
N GLU A 143 4.20 -6.23 -20.30
CA GLU A 143 3.37 -5.89 -19.15
C GLU A 143 4.08 -6.35 -17.88
N ARG A 144 4.26 -5.46 -16.91
CA ARG A 144 4.90 -5.77 -15.64
C ARG A 144 3.91 -5.71 -14.49
N TYR A 145 4.04 -6.67 -13.58
CA TYR A 145 3.35 -6.72 -12.32
C TYR A 145 4.39 -6.83 -11.21
N ILE A 146 4.50 -5.77 -10.41
CA ILE A 146 5.55 -5.61 -9.41
C ILE A 146 4.88 -5.57 -8.05
N TYR A 147 5.47 -6.26 -7.08
CA TYR A 147 5.10 -6.09 -5.69
C TYR A 147 6.32 -6.11 -4.78
N ALA A 148 6.21 -5.43 -3.65
CA ALA A 148 7.18 -5.43 -2.58
C ALA A 148 6.49 -5.84 -1.28
N ASP A 149 7.12 -6.74 -0.52
CA ASP A 149 6.69 -7.08 0.83
C ASP A 149 7.47 -6.24 1.83
N VAL A 150 6.72 -5.46 2.60
CA VAL A 150 7.24 -4.32 3.36
C VAL A 150 6.73 -4.40 4.80
N ARG A 151 7.64 -4.20 5.76
CA ARG A 151 7.26 -3.92 7.14
C ARG A 151 6.99 -2.43 7.30
N ALA A 152 6.05 -2.08 8.17
CA ALA A 152 5.71 -0.69 8.44
C ALA A 152 6.95 0.15 8.77
N LEU A 153 7.07 1.30 8.12
CA LEU A 153 8.14 2.25 8.42
C LEU A 153 7.91 2.88 9.79
N ASN A 154 6.64 3.11 10.11
CA ASN A 154 6.17 3.68 11.36
C ASN A 154 5.45 2.60 12.18
N GLY A 155 5.84 2.43 13.44
CA GLY A 155 5.31 1.37 14.30
C GLY A 155 5.69 1.56 15.76
N ASN A 156 5.25 0.65 16.62
CA ASN A 156 5.71 0.66 18.00
C ASN A 156 7.23 0.36 18.03
N MET A 157 7.99 0.95 18.95
CA MET A 157 9.45 0.73 19.01
C MET A 157 9.81 -0.75 19.23
N ALA A 158 8.93 -1.51 19.91
CA ALA A 158 9.07 -2.96 20.08
C ALA A 158 9.01 -3.73 18.75
N ASP A 159 8.39 -3.15 17.72
CA ASP A 159 8.22 -3.76 16.39
C ASP A 159 9.36 -3.38 15.42
N GLN A 160 10.28 -2.50 15.83
CA GLN A 160 11.38 -1.99 14.99
C GLN A 160 12.71 -2.74 15.19
N GLY A 161 12.70 -3.80 15.99
CA GLY A 161 13.88 -4.64 16.24
C GLY A 161 14.41 -5.38 15.01
N VAL A 162 15.57 -6.03 15.18
CA VAL A 162 16.20 -6.85 14.13
C VAL A 162 15.30 -8.05 13.76
N ASP A 163 14.60 -8.61 14.76
CA ASP A 163 13.61 -9.68 14.59
C ASP A 163 12.17 -9.14 14.74
N ALA A 164 11.75 -8.37 13.74
CA ALA A 164 10.44 -7.71 13.70
C ALA A 164 9.32 -8.66 13.22
N ASP A 165 9.21 -9.84 13.82
CA ASP A 165 8.28 -10.87 13.34
C ASP A 165 6.80 -10.47 13.55
N PHE A 166 6.54 -9.71 14.62
CA PHE A 166 5.23 -9.16 14.98
C PHE A 166 4.93 -7.78 14.39
N ALA A 167 5.84 -7.21 13.60
CA ALA A 167 5.61 -5.92 12.99
C ALA A 167 4.41 -5.96 12.05
N PHE A 168 3.71 -4.83 11.93
CA PHE A 168 2.70 -4.66 10.91
C PHE A 168 3.37 -4.74 9.52
N LYS A 169 2.87 -5.63 8.66
CA LYS A 169 3.43 -5.87 7.33
C LYS A 169 2.34 -5.77 6.27
N TYR A 170 2.72 -5.24 5.11
CA TYR A 170 1.84 -5.05 3.98
C TYR A 170 2.58 -5.36 2.67
N ARG A 171 1.79 -5.62 1.63
CA ARG A 171 2.28 -5.71 0.26
C ARG A 171 2.01 -4.42 -0.48
N LEU A 172 3.06 -3.83 -1.02
CA LEU A 172 3.04 -2.64 -1.87
C LEU A 172 3.05 -3.06 -3.33
N PHE A 173 2.11 -2.56 -4.12
CA PHE A 173 2.08 -2.70 -5.57
C PHE A 173 2.30 -1.33 -6.22
N PRO A 174 3.53 -1.01 -6.66
CA PRO A 174 3.78 0.18 -7.44
C PRO A 174 3.41 -0.06 -8.90
N GLU A 175 2.60 0.82 -9.47
CA GLU A 175 2.31 0.86 -10.89
C GLU A 175 2.67 2.23 -11.44
N LEU A 176 3.62 2.28 -12.36
CA LEU A 176 3.94 3.49 -13.12
C LEU A 176 3.34 3.34 -14.52
N VAL A 177 2.26 4.07 -14.79
CA VAL A 177 1.48 3.97 -16.03
C VAL A 177 1.71 5.22 -16.86
N PRO A 178 2.26 5.13 -18.09
CA PRO A 178 2.38 6.29 -18.96
C PRO A 178 0.98 6.81 -19.31
N ILE A 179 0.82 8.14 -19.34
CA ILE A 179 -0.42 8.73 -19.85
C ILE A 179 -0.51 8.43 -21.34
N GLN A 180 -1.48 7.59 -21.70
CA GLN A 180 -1.76 7.29 -23.09
C GLN A 180 -2.39 8.51 -23.74
N HIS A 181 -1.84 8.94 -24.87
CA HIS A 181 -2.51 9.84 -25.78
C HIS A 181 -3.25 8.99 -26.81
N MET A 182 -4.43 9.44 -27.23
CA MET A 182 -5.06 8.89 -28.42
C MET A 182 -4.26 9.34 -29.63
N GLN A 183 -3.84 8.41 -30.48
CA GLN A 183 -3.45 8.75 -31.85
C GLN A 183 -4.75 9.10 -32.59
N THR A 184 -5.09 10.38 -32.62
CA THR A 184 -6.08 10.89 -33.57
C THR A 184 -5.44 10.78 -34.95
N ASN A 185 -5.75 9.73 -35.71
CA ASN A 185 -5.37 9.66 -37.14
C ASN A 185 -6.10 10.72 -38.01
N GLU A 186 -6.55 11.84 -37.45
CA GLU A 186 -7.60 12.69 -38.03
C GLU A 186 -7.31 14.21 -37.92
N LEU A 187 -6.10 14.62 -37.52
CA LEU A 187 -5.70 16.03 -37.60
C LEU A 187 -4.34 16.12 -38.29
N ASN A 188 -4.38 16.24 -39.62
CA ASN A 188 -3.28 16.51 -40.55
C ASN A 188 -2.60 17.88 -40.31
N THR A 189 -2.23 18.21 -39.07
CA THR A 189 -1.40 19.38 -38.79
C THR A 189 -0.29 19.02 -37.81
N ASN A 190 0.96 19.13 -38.29
CA ASN A 190 2.21 18.82 -37.59
C ASN A 190 2.45 19.62 -36.28
N ILE A 191 1.53 20.49 -35.86
CA ILE A 191 1.71 21.42 -34.74
C ILE A 191 1.03 20.92 -33.45
N VAL A 192 -0.09 20.19 -33.54
CA VAL A 192 -0.86 19.72 -32.36
C VAL A 192 -0.37 18.35 -31.84
N ASN A 193 0.29 17.55 -32.69
CA ASN A 193 0.80 16.23 -32.30
C ASN A 193 2.08 16.26 -31.46
N ILE A 194 2.90 17.32 -31.57
CA ILE A 194 4.18 17.43 -30.86
C ILE A 194 3.97 17.58 -29.33
N PRO A 195 3.08 18.48 -28.84
CA PRO A 195 2.81 18.62 -27.40
C PRO A 195 2.29 17.34 -26.75
N LEU A 196 1.39 16.62 -27.42
CA LEU A 196 0.75 15.40 -26.89
C LEU A 196 1.75 14.25 -26.75
N ARG A 197 2.69 14.12 -27.70
CA ARG A 197 3.76 13.12 -27.63
C ARG A 197 4.74 13.42 -26.48
N ILE A 198 5.10 14.69 -26.28
CA ILE A 198 5.95 15.12 -25.17
C ILE A 198 5.29 14.80 -23.83
N LEU A 199 3.98 15.07 -23.68
CA LEU A 199 3.22 14.72 -22.48
C LEU A 199 3.24 13.21 -22.22
N SER A 200 2.93 12.38 -23.21
CA SER A 200 2.93 10.92 -23.01
C SER A 200 4.30 10.31 -22.75
N THR A 201 5.38 11.00 -23.15
CA THR A 201 6.76 10.56 -22.91
C THR A 201 7.24 10.95 -21.51
N ASN A 202 6.68 12.02 -20.94
CA ASN A 202 7.21 12.64 -19.72
C ASN A 202 6.18 12.76 -18.59
N LEU A 203 4.99 12.17 -18.73
CA LEU A 203 3.93 12.20 -17.72
C LEU A 203 3.41 10.78 -17.47
N TYR A 204 3.47 10.39 -16.21
CA TYR A 204 3.09 9.07 -15.73
C TYR A 204 2.11 9.20 -14.55
N GLU A 205 1.09 8.35 -14.51
CA GLU A 205 0.32 8.08 -13.30
C GLU A 205 1.13 7.10 -12.43
N LEU A 206 1.53 7.54 -11.24
CA LEU A 206 2.04 6.66 -10.20
C LEU A 206 0.88 6.22 -9.32
N ARG A 207 0.67 4.91 -9.22
CA ARG A 207 -0.33 4.30 -8.35
C ARG A 207 0.37 3.38 -7.37
N LEU A 208 0.16 3.62 -6.08
CA LEU A 208 0.65 2.74 -5.01
C LEU A 208 -0.56 2.06 -4.37
N THR A 209 -0.67 0.75 -4.54
CA THR A 209 -1.70 -0.05 -3.88
C THR A 209 -1.09 -0.79 -2.72
N PHE A 210 -1.59 -0.53 -1.52
CA PHE A 210 -1.22 -1.23 -0.30
C PHE A 210 -2.26 -2.31 -0.03
N ARG A 211 -1.80 -3.49 0.39
CA ARG A 211 -2.67 -4.59 0.81
C ARG A 211 -2.17 -5.25 2.09
N TRP A 212 -3.06 -5.48 3.04
CA TRP A 212 -2.73 -6.05 4.34
C TRP A 212 -3.95 -6.82 4.93
N PRO A 213 -3.77 -7.59 6.02
CA PRO A 213 -2.49 -7.97 6.65
C PRO A 213 -1.64 -8.84 5.71
N LEU A 214 -0.32 -8.77 5.83
CA LEU A 214 0.58 -9.74 5.20
C LEU A 214 0.96 -10.83 6.22
N VAL A 215 0.62 -12.08 5.94
CA VAL A 215 0.85 -13.22 6.86
C VAL A 215 2.09 -14.00 6.41
N ILE A 216 3.00 -14.26 7.35
CA ILE A 216 4.15 -15.15 7.11
C ILE A 216 3.71 -16.61 7.06
N GLY A 217 4.19 -17.36 6.05
CA GLY A 217 3.91 -18.78 5.95
C GLY A 217 4.80 -19.62 6.88
N ALA A 218 4.35 -20.83 7.21
CA ALA A 218 5.19 -21.84 7.86
C ALA A 218 6.40 -22.15 6.95
N GLY A 219 7.56 -21.58 7.28
CA GLY A 219 8.77 -21.59 6.45
C GLY A 219 9.54 -20.27 6.43
N GLY A 220 8.97 -19.16 6.93
CA GLY A 220 9.62 -17.85 6.98
C GLY A 220 9.47 -17.02 5.70
N ASP A 221 9.00 -17.64 4.61
CA ASP A 221 8.67 -16.95 3.37
C ASP A 221 7.28 -16.30 3.44
N TYR A 222 7.16 -15.10 2.88
CA TYR A 222 5.89 -14.39 2.67
C TYR A 222 5.11 -15.10 1.59
N ARG A 223 4.43 -16.19 1.96
CA ARG A 223 3.56 -16.89 1.02
C ARG A 223 2.57 -15.89 0.46
N SER A 224 2.49 -15.88 -0.88
CA SER A 224 1.44 -15.19 -1.64
C SER A 224 0.08 -15.45 -1.00
N GLN A 225 -0.36 -14.54 -0.14
CA GLN A 225 -1.70 -14.59 0.40
C GLN A 225 -2.64 -14.30 -0.77
N ASN A 226 -3.39 -15.31 -1.18
CA ASN A 226 -4.29 -15.19 -2.35
C ASN A 226 -5.48 -14.26 -2.08
N SER A 227 -5.69 -13.84 -0.83
CA SER A 227 -6.72 -12.89 -0.44
C SER A 227 -6.21 -11.98 0.66
N PHE A 228 -6.06 -10.70 0.34
CA PHE A 228 -5.86 -9.64 1.32
C PHE A 228 -7.23 -9.15 1.77
N GLN A 229 -7.37 -8.88 3.07
CA GLN A 229 -8.64 -8.42 3.62
C GLN A 229 -8.87 -6.93 3.34
N LYS A 230 -7.79 -6.14 3.30
CA LYS A 230 -7.84 -4.68 3.20
C LYS A 230 -6.93 -4.19 2.08
N SER A 231 -7.33 -3.11 1.43
CA SER A 231 -6.52 -2.44 0.42
C SER A 231 -6.80 -0.94 0.37
N LEU A 232 -5.73 -0.15 0.20
CA LEU A 232 -5.80 1.29 -0.06
C LEU A 232 -4.94 1.63 -1.26
N THR A 233 -5.40 2.56 -2.09
CA THR A 233 -4.69 2.98 -3.30
C THR A 233 -4.47 4.47 -3.30
N PHE A 234 -3.21 4.88 -3.42
CA PHE A 234 -2.81 6.27 -3.58
C PHE A 234 -2.41 6.51 -5.03
N ARG A 235 -2.72 7.69 -5.55
CA ARG A 235 -2.44 8.07 -6.94
C ARG A 235 -1.87 9.47 -7.00
N THR A 236 -0.87 9.64 -7.84
CA THR A 236 -0.32 10.96 -8.15
C THR A 236 0.17 10.98 -9.59
N LEU A 237 0.31 12.18 -10.15
CA LEU A 237 0.99 12.38 -11.42
C LEU A 237 2.47 12.64 -11.14
N VAL A 238 3.32 11.96 -11.89
CA VAL A 238 4.75 12.16 -11.86
C VAL A 238 5.19 12.60 -13.24
N SER A 239 5.93 13.69 -13.28
CA SER A 239 6.52 14.20 -14.51
C SER A 239 8.02 13.97 -14.53
N GLY A 240 8.55 13.63 -15.70
CA GLY A 240 9.95 13.31 -15.92
C GLY A 240 10.14 12.21 -16.95
N THR A 241 11.36 12.04 -17.42
CA THR A 241 11.74 10.90 -18.26
C THR A 241 12.06 9.68 -17.39
N VAL A 242 11.64 8.50 -17.85
CA VAL A 242 11.98 7.23 -17.21
C VAL A 242 13.18 6.65 -17.96
N LEU A 243 14.37 6.73 -17.35
CA LEU A 243 15.62 6.30 -17.98
C LEU A 243 16.09 4.96 -17.44
N PRO A 244 16.56 4.04 -18.32
CA PRO A 244 17.23 2.83 -17.88
C PRO A 244 18.62 3.17 -17.32
N PHE A 245 18.96 2.62 -16.16
CA PHE A 245 20.32 2.65 -15.64
C PHE A 245 21.08 1.42 -16.14
N THR A 246 22.03 1.63 -17.06
CA THR A 246 22.75 0.55 -17.74
C THR A 246 23.96 0.08 -16.94
N ASN A 247 23.74 -0.79 -15.96
CA ASN A 247 24.78 -1.62 -15.34
C ASN A 247 24.23 -3.05 -15.14
N ASN A 248 23.98 -3.76 -16.25
CA ASN A 248 23.52 -5.16 -16.29
C ASN A 248 22.15 -5.50 -15.68
N SER A 249 21.38 -4.55 -15.16
CA SER A 249 20.00 -4.76 -14.69
C SER A 249 19.12 -3.57 -15.07
N PRO A 250 17.90 -3.78 -15.59
CA PRO A 250 17.06 -2.69 -16.09
C PRO A 250 16.37 -1.97 -14.93
N TYR A 251 17.12 -1.15 -14.19
CA TYR A 251 16.54 -0.21 -13.23
C TYR A 251 16.02 1.02 -13.97
N PHE A 252 14.85 1.51 -13.58
CA PHE A 252 14.24 2.69 -14.18
C PHE A 252 14.04 3.74 -13.11
N PHE A 253 14.43 4.99 -13.38
CA PHE A 253 14.20 6.09 -12.46
C PHE A 253 13.36 7.17 -13.11
N VAL A 254 12.42 7.73 -12.35
CA VAL A 254 11.76 8.96 -12.78
C VAL A 254 12.71 10.11 -12.48
N ASN A 255 13.18 10.80 -13.53
CA ASN A 255 13.98 12.00 -13.38
C ASN A 255 13.13 13.24 -13.68
N PRO A 256 12.67 13.99 -12.66
CA PRO A 256 11.82 15.16 -12.87
C PRO A 256 12.57 16.35 -13.50
N ARG A 257 13.90 16.31 -13.57
CA ARG A 257 14.71 17.41 -14.15
C ARG A 257 14.95 17.27 -15.65
N GLN A 258 14.63 16.11 -16.23
CA GLN A 258 14.91 15.82 -17.63
C GLN A 258 13.61 15.53 -18.36
N PHE A 259 13.44 16.18 -19.51
CA PHE A 259 12.33 15.97 -20.43
C PHE A 259 12.88 15.47 -21.75
N THR A 260 12.38 14.32 -22.20
CA THR A 260 12.77 13.76 -23.49
C THR A 260 11.80 14.23 -24.56
N TYR A 261 12.36 14.84 -25.60
CA TYR A 261 11.66 15.10 -26.85
C TYR A 261 11.90 13.90 -27.75
N ASP A 262 10.98 12.93 -27.76
CA ASP A 262 11.04 11.88 -28.78
C ASP A 262 10.67 12.53 -30.12
N TYR A 263 11.62 13.18 -30.81
CA TYR A 263 11.49 13.57 -32.20
C TYR A 263 12.17 12.48 -33.03
N ARG A 264 11.40 11.49 -33.47
CA ARG A 264 11.87 10.54 -34.49
C ARG A 264 11.70 11.19 -35.86
N PRO A 265 12.77 11.65 -36.54
CA PRO A 265 12.70 11.85 -37.97
C PRO A 265 12.45 10.48 -38.62
N ALA A 266 11.60 10.43 -39.65
CA ALA A 266 11.11 9.19 -40.27
C ALA A 266 12.20 8.22 -40.79
N ASN A 267 13.49 8.60 -40.77
CA ASN A 267 14.57 7.92 -41.50
C ASN A 267 15.87 7.68 -40.71
N GLN A 268 15.85 7.56 -39.37
CA GLN A 268 17.07 7.15 -38.65
C GLN A 268 17.02 5.67 -38.21
N PRO A 269 18.01 4.84 -38.59
CA PRO A 269 18.19 3.52 -38.02
C PRO A 269 18.68 3.65 -36.57
N THR A 270 18.14 2.78 -35.71
CA THR A 270 18.43 2.71 -34.27
C THR A 270 19.90 2.33 -34.00
N PRO A 271 20.54 2.89 -32.94
CA PRO A 271 21.82 2.39 -32.44
C PRO A 271 21.72 0.95 -31.92
#